data_AF-A0A5J6HE76-F1
#
_entry.id   AF-A0A5J6HE76-F1
#
_cell.length_a   1.000
_cell.length_b   1.000
_cell.length_c   1.000
_cell.angle_alpha   90.00
_cell.angle_beta   90.00
_cell.angle_gamma   90.00
#
_symmetry.space_group_name_H-M   'P 1'
#
loop_
_entity.id
_entity.type
_entity.pdbx_description
1 polymer ?
#
loop_
_entity_poly.entity_id
_entity_poly.type
_entity_poly.pdbx_seq_one_letter_code
_entity_poly.pdbx_strand_id
1 'polypeptide(L)'
;MLRATALTGGPGDAHRRVRLARYDELLQAILDAQLALETMSRIMGAHSGVLGADRGPAESLDTASDYLRLLITEYEDCMPVAAGPEAELSSLPELADFIGPYAESSRFRHEFIRPMQAAMSALEQLVVGPAVN
;
A
#
# COMPACT_ATOMS: atom_id res chain seq x y z
N MET A 1 3.40 -11.79 11.74
CA MET A 1 2.25 -11.73 12.68
C MET A 1 1.98 -10.35 13.29
N LEU A 2 2.90 -9.38 13.26
CA LEU A 2 2.71 -8.05 13.87
C LEU A 2 1.69 -7.11 13.17
N ARG A 3 1.32 -7.37 11.91
CA ARG A 3 0.47 -6.45 11.12
C ARG A 3 -1.03 -6.56 11.43
N ALA A 4 -1.51 -7.73 11.83
CA ALA A 4 -2.93 -8.00 11.92
C ALA A 4 -3.52 -7.76 13.33
N THR A 5 -2.71 -7.77 14.39
CA THR A 5 -3.19 -7.72 15.78
C THR A 5 -3.72 -6.35 16.22
N ALA A 6 -3.33 -5.26 15.55
CA ALA A 6 -3.74 -3.90 15.94
C ALA A 6 -5.15 -3.52 15.44
N LEU A 7 -5.66 -4.19 14.40
CA LEU A 7 -6.92 -3.85 13.71
C LEU A 7 -8.10 -4.75 14.07
N THR A 8 -7.85 -5.87 14.76
CA THR A 8 -8.81 -6.97 14.85
C THR A 8 -8.96 -7.49 16.28
N GLY A 9 -10.19 -7.78 16.71
CA GLY A 9 -10.45 -8.49 17.96
C GLY A 9 -10.66 -9.99 17.77
N GLY A 10 -9.86 -10.83 18.42
CA GLY A 10 -10.11 -12.27 18.60
C GLY A 10 -9.29 -13.23 17.72
N PRO A 11 -8.99 -14.46 18.19
CA PRO A 11 -8.28 -15.48 17.42
C PRO A 11 -9.27 -16.31 16.58
N GLY A 12 -9.18 -16.24 15.25
CA GLY A 12 -9.93 -17.13 14.33
C GLY A 12 -10.29 -16.48 12.99
N ASP A 13 -9.75 -17.02 11.90
CA ASP A 13 -9.66 -16.44 10.55
C ASP A 13 -10.97 -16.19 9.78
N ALA A 14 -12.13 -16.65 10.26
CA ALA A 14 -13.39 -16.53 9.52
C ALA A 14 -14.36 -15.45 10.03
N HIS A 15 -14.19 -15.00 11.29
CA HIS A 15 -15.08 -14.02 11.93
C HIS A 15 -14.31 -12.83 12.50
N ARG A 16 -13.14 -12.57 11.93
CA ARG A 16 -12.25 -11.51 12.38
C ARG A 16 -12.94 -10.17 12.12
N ARG A 17 -13.28 -9.46 13.18
CA ARG A 17 -13.96 -8.16 13.08
C ARG A 17 -12.96 -7.03 13.10
N VAL A 18 -13.15 -6.07 12.22
CA VAL A 18 -12.37 -4.84 12.08
C VAL A 18 -13.11 -3.72 12.78
N ARG A 19 -12.45 -3.05 13.71
CA ARG A 19 -13.01 -1.86 14.37
C ARG A 19 -12.89 -0.66 13.44
N LEU A 20 -14.02 -0.13 12.96
CA LEU A 20 -14.03 0.92 11.95
C LEU A 20 -13.37 2.21 12.43
N ALA A 21 -13.57 2.59 13.70
CA ALA A 21 -12.88 3.75 14.28
C ALA A 21 -11.34 3.61 14.26
N ARG A 22 -10.83 2.39 14.48
CA ARG A 22 -9.37 2.15 14.41
C ARG A 22 -8.88 2.08 12.97
N TYR A 23 -9.72 1.61 12.05
CA TYR A 23 -9.41 1.63 10.63
C TYR A 23 -9.35 3.08 10.12
N ASP A 24 -10.32 3.94 10.48
CA ASP A 24 -10.32 5.37 10.18
C ASP A 24 -9.02 6.07 10.63
N GLU A 25 -8.61 5.86 11.88
CA GLU A 25 -7.35 6.42 12.41
C GLU A 25 -6.12 5.98 11.60
N LEU A 26 -6.10 4.74 11.12
CA LEU A 26 -4.98 4.18 10.36
C LEU A 26 -5.05 4.53 8.87
N LEU A 27 -6.24 4.87 8.37
CA LEU A 27 -6.44 5.28 6.99
C LEU A 27 -5.71 6.60 6.69
N GLN A 28 -5.63 7.51 7.67
CA GLN A 28 -4.84 8.73 7.50
C GLN A 28 -3.38 8.43 7.12
N ALA A 29 -2.77 7.42 7.74
CA ALA A 29 -1.40 7.03 7.39
C ALA A 29 -1.31 6.40 5.98
N ILE A 30 -2.36 5.74 5.53
CA ILE A 30 -2.45 5.19 4.16
C ILE A 30 -2.58 6.33 3.13
N LEU A 31 -3.44 7.32 3.41
CA LEU A 31 -3.61 8.51 2.58
C LEU A 31 -2.32 9.32 2.47
N ASP A 32 -1.64 9.55 3.60
CA ASP A 32 -0.36 10.26 3.63
C ASP A 32 0.71 9.51 2.81
N ALA A 33 0.74 8.18 2.92
CA ALA A 33 1.64 7.34 2.14
C ALA A 33 1.33 7.40 0.64
N GLN A 34 0.06 7.29 0.24
CA GLN A 34 -0.34 7.42 -1.17
C GLN A 34 0.08 8.79 -1.73
N LEU A 35 -0.19 9.88 -1.02
CA LEU A 35 0.17 11.23 -1.45
C LEU A 35 1.69 11.39 -1.61
N ALA A 36 2.47 10.81 -0.68
CA ALA A 36 3.92 10.79 -0.77
C ALA A 36 4.42 10.03 -2.01
N LEU A 37 3.85 8.86 -2.32
CA LEU A 37 4.20 8.08 -3.51
C LEU A 37 3.86 8.83 -4.80
N GLU A 38 2.68 9.44 -4.90
CA GLU A 38 2.29 10.25 -6.06
C GLU A 38 3.22 11.46 -6.23
N THR A 39 3.60 12.11 -5.13
CA THR A 39 4.53 13.23 -5.16
C THR A 39 5.90 12.79 -5.68
N MET A 40 6.42 11.67 -5.18
CA MET A 40 7.69 11.12 -5.65
C MET A 40 7.63 10.73 -7.12
N SER A 41 6.58 10.05 -7.55
CA SER A 41 6.38 9.68 -8.96
C SER A 41 6.40 10.91 -9.87
N ARG A 42 5.66 11.97 -9.52
CA ARG A 42 5.65 13.23 -10.28
C ARG A 42 7.03 13.89 -10.35
N ILE A 43 7.76 13.93 -9.23
CA ILE A 43 9.12 14.47 -9.18
C ILE A 43 10.03 13.67 -10.11
N MET A 44 10.01 12.33 -10.02
CA MET A 44 10.83 11.47 -10.87
C MET A 44 10.48 11.62 -12.35
N GLY A 45 9.19 11.72 -12.68
CA GLY A 45 8.73 11.99 -14.05
C GLY A 45 9.22 13.33 -14.59
N ALA A 46 9.15 14.40 -13.78
CA ALA A 46 9.64 15.73 -14.14
C ALA A 46 11.16 15.79 -14.33
N HIS A 47 11.90 14.96 -13.59
CA HIS A 47 13.37 14.88 -13.65
C HIS A 47 13.88 13.71 -14.50
N SER A 48 13.03 13.06 -15.31
CA SER A 48 13.42 11.95 -16.19
C SER A 48 14.55 12.29 -17.18
N GLY A 49 14.74 13.56 -17.53
CA GLY A 49 15.91 13.99 -18.32
C GLY A 49 17.24 13.94 -17.56
N VAL A 50 17.22 14.01 -16.22
CA VAL A 50 18.40 14.01 -15.34
C VAL A 50 18.68 12.61 -14.76
N LEU A 51 17.62 11.84 -14.51
CA LEU A 51 17.70 10.49 -13.93
C LEU A 51 17.91 9.38 -14.96
N GLY A 52 18.06 9.75 -16.24
CA GLY A 52 18.04 8.82 -17.37
C GLY A 52 16.61 8.54 -17.85
N ALA A 53 16.47 8.17 -19.12
CA ALA A 53 15.17 7.97 -19.77
C ALA A 53 14.33 6.79 -19.20
N ASP A 54 14.79 6.14 -18.14
CA ASP A 54 14.09 5.02 -17.51
C ASP A 54 12.95 5.54 -16.63
N ARG A 55 11.72 5.30 -17.09
CA ARG A 55 10.49 5.61 -16.34
C ARG A 55 10.12 4.52 -15.34
N GLY A 56 10.83 3.38 -15.33
CA GLY A 56 10.54 2.24 -14.48
C GLY A 56 10.34 2.56 -13.00
N PRO A 57 11.13 3.45 -12.37
CA PRO A 57 10.93 3.80 -10.97
C PRO A 57 9.65 4.60 -10.72
N ALA A 58 9.30 5.53 -11.60
CA ALA A 58 8.05 6.30 -11.49
C ALA A 58 6.83 5.39 -11.68
N GLU A 59 6.86 4.51 -12.68
CA GLU A 59 5.81 3.51 -12.91
C GLU A 59 5.65 2.53 -11.74
N SER A 60 6.77 2.18 -11.08
CA SER A 60 6.74 1.36 -9.88
C SER A 60 6.08 2.07 -8.70
N LEU A 61 6.35 3.37 -8.53
CA LEU A 61 5.69 4.19 -7.50
C LEU A 61 4.20 4.39 -7.81
N ASP A 62 3.84 4.58 -9.08
CA ASP A 62 2.44 4.67 -9.51
C ASP A 62 1.68 3.37 -9.21
N THR A 63 2.27 2.21 -9.52
CA THR A 63 1.68 0.90 -9.20
C THR A 63 1.44 0.74 -7.70
N ALA A 64 2.42 1.09 -6.87
CA ALA A 64 2.27 1.03 -5.41
C ALA A 64 1.21 2.01 -4.88
N SER A 65 1.14 3.22 -5.46
CA SER A 65 0.10 4.21 -5.14
C SER A 65 -1.30 3.71 -5.50
N ASP A 66 -1.45 3.10 -6.68
CA ASP A 66 -2.72 2.54 -7.14
C ASP A 66 -3.21 1.42 -6.22
N TYR A 67 -2.31 0.59 -5.69
CA TYR A 67 -2.67 -0.40 -4.67
C TYR A 67 -3.24 0.25 -3.40
N LEU A 68 -2.61 1.33 -2.89
CA LEU A 68 -3.13 2.05 -1.72
C LEU A 68 -4.48 2.71 -2.00
N ARG A 69 -4.71 3.19 -3.24
CA ARG A 69 -6.00 3.75 -3.64
C ARG A 69 -7.14 2.74 -3.51
N LEU A 70 -6.90 1.46 -3.80
CA LEU A 70 -7.91 0.41 -3.64
C LEU A 70 -8.34 0.23 -2.19
N LEU A 71 -7.38 0.28 -1.24
CA LEU A 71 -7.67 0.24 0.19
C LEU A 71 -8.53 1.43 0.65
N ILE A 72 -8.26 2.61 0.09
CA ILE A 72 -9.01 3.83 0.38
C ILE A 72 -10.42 3.73 -0.19
N THR A 73 -10.55 3.34 -1.46
CA THR A 73 -11.86 3.17 -2.11
C THR A 73 -12.71 2.12 -1.40
N GLU A 74 -12.15 0.98 -1.01
CA GLU A 74 -12.88 -0.03 -0.23
C GLU A 74 -13.40 0.53 1.10
N TYR A 75 -12.57 1.30 1.81
CA TYR A 75 -12.98 1.95 3.04
C TYR A 75 -14.13 2.96 2.81
N GLU A 76 -13.98 3.82 1.80
CA GLU A 76 -14.98 4.83 1.44
C GLU A 76 -16.32 4.21 1.02
N ASP A 77 -16.28 3.05 0.34
CA ASP A 77 -17.48 2.31 -0.06
C ASP A 77 -18.15 1.62 1.14
N CYS A 78 -17.37 1.15 2.12
CA CYS A 78 -17.89 0.44 3.29
C CYS A 78 -18.45 1.40 4.37
N MET A 79 -17.85 2.57 4.56
CA MET A 79 -18.20 3.49 5.65
C MET A 79 -19.67 3.99 5.63
N PRO A 80 -20.27 4.35 4.49
CA PRO A 80 -21.67 4.76 4.42
C PRO A 80 -22.67 3.62 4.72
N VAL A 81 -22.24 2.37 4.58
CA VAL A 81 -23.11 1.17 4.61
C VAL A 81 -23.04 0.44 5.95
N ALA A 82 -21.97 0.62 6.72
CA ALA A 82 -21.78 -0.09 7.97
C ALA A 82 -22.84 0.29 9.03
N ALA A 83 -23.70 -0.67 9.38
CA ALA A 83 -24.75 -0.50 10.39
C ALA A 83 -24.23 -0.46 11.85
N GLY A 84 -22.92 -0.53 12.07
CA GLY A 84 -22.33 -0.63 13.41
C GLY A 84 -20.81 -0.35 13.44
N PRO A 85 -20.19 -0.35 14.63
CA PRO A 85 -18.80 0.09 14.83
C PRO A 85 -17.74 -0.90 14.31
N GLU A 86 -18.16 -2.06 13.82
CA GLU A 86 -17.29 -3.15 13.39
C GLU A 86 -17.81 -3.79 12.10
N ALA A 87 -16.90 -4.02 11.16
CA ALA A 87 -17.16 -4.78 9.92
C ALA A 87 -16.49 -6.16 9.98
N GLU A 88 -17.00 -7.12 9.22
CA GLU A 88 -16.31 -8.40 9.05
C GLU A 88 -15.12 -8.22 8.10
N LEU A 89 -13.95 -8.78 8.42
CA LEU A 89 -12.78 -8.68 7.53
C LEU A 89 -13.04 -9.33 6.16
N SER A 90 -13.93 -10.33 6.10
CA SER A 90 -14.39 -10.96 4.87
C SER A 90 -15.12 -10.00 3.92
N SER A 91 -15.70 -8.90 4.43
CA SER A 91 -16.33 -7.86 3.61
C SER A 91 -15.35 -6.76 3.19
N LEU A 92 -14.08 -6.88 3.58
CA LEU A 92 -13.00 -5.92 3.29
C LEU A 92 -11.81 -6.67 2.66
N PRO A 93 -11.98 -7.24 1.44
CA PRO A 93 -10.95 -8.04 0.77
C PRO A 93 -9.61 -7.32 0.56
N GLU A 94 -9.59 -6.02 0.26
CA GLU A 94 -8.34 -5.27 0.06
C GLU A 94 -7.60 -5.12 1.39
N LEU A 95 -8.32 -4.77 2.47
CA LEU A 95 -7.76 -4.75 3.81
C LEU A 95 -7.24 -6.12 4.22
N ALA A 96 -8.00 -7.19 3.93
CA ALA A 96 -7.62 -8.56 4.22
C ALA A 96 -6.32 -8.96 3.51
N ASP A 97 -6.16 -8.62 2.23
CA ASP A 97 -4.91 -8.85 1.49
C ASP A 97 -3.76 -8.02 2.11
N PHE A 98 -4.02 -6.77 2.53
CA PHE A 98 -3.00 -5.89 3.11
C PHE A 98 -2.47 -6.34 4.49
N ILE A 99 -3.35 -6.74 5.41
CA ILE A 99 -2.98 -7.12 6.79
C ILE A 99 -2.75 -8.62 6.96
N GLY A 100 -3.14 -9.41 5.97
CA GLY A 100 -3.10 -10.87 5.96
C GLY A 100 -1.69 -11.47 5.94
N PRO A 101 -1.59 -12.80 6.00
CA PRO A 101 -0.31 -13.50 5.90
C PRO A 101 0.37 -13.21 4.56
N TYR A 102 1.63 -12.78 4.60
CA TYR A 102 2.40 -12.43 3.40
C TYR A 102 2.41 -13.52 2.31
N ALA A 103 2.37 -14.80 2.69
CA ALA A 103 2.34 -15.91 1.73
C ALA A 103 1.05 -15.95 0.90
N GLU A 104 -0.05 -15.44 1.46
CA GLU A 104 -1.41 -15.47 0.91
C GLU A 104 -1.76 -14.13 0.24
N SER A 105 -1.18 -13.03 0.70
CA SER A 105 -1.37 -11.69 0.14
C SER A 105 -0.70 -11.55 -1.24
N SER A 106 -1.36 -12.02 -2.29
CA SER A 106 -0.79 -12.00 -3.65
C SER A 106 -0.67 -10.58 -4.18
N ARG A 107 -1.71 -9.76 -4.05
CA ARG A 107 -1.73 -8.43 -4.65
C ARG A 107 -0.78 -7.50 -3.92
N PHE A 108 -0.84 -7.47 -2.59
CA PHE A 108 0.11 -6.74 -1.76
C PHE A 108 1.58 -7.03 -2.13
N ARG A 109 1.91 -8.29 -2.41
CA ARG A 109 3.27 -8.65 -2.85
C ARG A 109 3.64 -8.08 -4.20
N HIS A 110 2.76 -8.22 -5.19
CA HIS A 110 3.08 -7.95 -6.59
C HIS A 110 2.80 -6.49 -7.00
N GLU A 111 1.81 -5.86 -6.39
CA GLU A 111 1.33 -4.51 -6.70
C GLU A 111 1.85 -3.47 -5.69
N PHE A 112 2.32 -3.87 -4.50
CA PHE A 112 2.89 -2.93 -3.53
C PHE A 112 4.35 -3.21 -3.19
N ILE A 113 4.67 -4.39 -2.63
CA ILE A 113 6.03 -4.67 -2.14
C ILE A 113 7.06 -4.72 -3.25
N ARG A 114 6.82 -5.47 -4.33
CA ARG A 114 7.78 -5.58 -5.43
C ARG A 114 8.01 -4.24 -6.15
N PRO A 115 6.98 -3.45 -6.48
CA PRO A 115 7.19 -2.11 -7.05
C PRO A 115 7.97 -1.19 -6.10
N MET A 116 7.66 -1.20 -4.80
CA MET A 116 8.44 -0.43 -3.82
C MET A 116 9.91 -0.85 -3.78
N GLN A 117 10.19 -2.16 -3.80
CA GLN A 117 11.57 -2.68 -3.86
C GLN A 117 12.27 -2.25 -5.15
N ALA A 118 11.59 -2.33 -6.30
CA ALA A 118 12.14 -1.90 -7.58
C ALA A 118 12.48 -0.40 -7.59
N ALA A 119 11.56 0.44 -7.10
CA ALA A 119 11.78 1.89 -6.97
C ALA A 119 12.96 2.19 -6.03
N MET A 120 13.04 1.53 -4.88
CA MET A 120 14.15 1.70 -3.93
C MET A 120 15.49 1.29 -4.52
N SER A 121 15.56 0.11 -5.17
CA SER A 121 16.79 -0.35 -5.82
C SER A 121 17.25 0.59 -6.93
N ALA A 122 16.32 1.15 -7.71
CA ALA A 122 16.67 2.13 -8.74
C ALA A 122 17.21 3.44 -8.13
N LEU A 123 16.61 3.92 -7.04
CA LEU A 123 17.11 5.09 -6.31
C LEU A 123 18.49 4.84 -5.70
N GLU A 124 18.73 3.66 -5.11
CA GLU A 124 20.04 3.28 -4.57
C GLU A 124 21.13 3.29 -5.66
N GLN A 125 20.83 2.76 -6.86
CA GLN A 125 21.76 2.77 -7.99
C GLN A 125 22.10 4.19 -8.46
N LEU A 126 21.14 5.12 -8.40
CA LEU A 126 21.35 6.52 -8.75
C LEU A 126 22.25 7.25 -7.73
N VAL A 127 22.12 6.91 -6.43
CA VAL A 127 22.89 7.55 -5.35
C VAL A 127 24.31 7.00 -5.25
N VAL A 128 24.50 5.70 -5.46
CA VAL A 128 25.82 5.04 -5.35
C VAL A 128 26.66 5.24 -6.63
N GLY A 129 26.03 5.61 -7.75
CA GLY A 129 26.69 5.74 -9.06
C GLY A 129 27.06 4.38 -9.66
N PRO A 130 27.26 4.28 -10.99
CA PRO A 130 27.74 3.04 -11.58
C PRO A 130 29.14 2.76 -11.04
N ALA A 131 29.33 1.58 -10.43
CA ALA A 131 30.66 1.09 -10.12
C ALA A 131 31.47 1.05 -11.42
N VAL A 132 32.46 1.94 -11.52
CA VAL A 132 33.40 1.99 -12.62
C VAL A 132 34.14 0.65 -12.63
N ASN A 133 33.89 -0.16 -13.66
CA ASN A 133 34.77 -1.24 -14.10
C ASN A 133 35.28 -0.89 -15.49
#